data_AF-D0UKB2-F1
#
_entry.id   AF-D0UKB2-F1
#
_cell.length_a   1.000
_cell.length_b   1.000
_cell.length_c   1.000
_cell.angle_alpha   90.00
_cell.angle_beta   90.00
_cell.angle_gamma   90.00
#
_symmetry.space_group_name_H-M   'P 1'
#
loop_
_entity.id
_entity.type
_entity.pdbx_description
1 polymer ?
#
loop_
_entity_poly.entity_id
_entity_poly.type
_entity_poly.pdbx_seq_one_letter_code
_entity_poly.pdbx_strand_id
1 'polypeptide(L)'
;LVHGDVFRPPRKGMLLSVLLGSGTQVFAMTLVTLAFACLGFLSPANRGALMTCAMVLYVCLGTPAGYVSARIYKSFGGDKWKSNVLLTSMLSPGVVFCLFFVMNLVLWGEGSSAAIPFSTLIALLALWFGVSVPLTFVGAYFGFRKRPIEHPVRTNQIPRQIPEQSVYTQPIPGIVMGGVLPFGCIFIQLFFILNSIWSSQM
;
A
#
# COMPACT_ATOMS: atom_id res chain seq x y z
N LEU A 1 -1.74 29.34 18.25
CA LEU A 1 -1.12 28.51 19.31
C LEU A 1 -0.85 27.06 18.89
N VAL A 2 -1.77 26.37 18.20
CA VAL A 2 -1.59 24.94 17.78
C VAL A 2 -0.69 24.77 16.55
N HIS A 3 -0.52 25.81 15.73
CA HIS A 3 0.27 25.79 14.49
C HIS A 3 1.74 25.33 14.69
N GLY A 4 2.34 25.57 15.87
CA GLY A 4 3.71 25.17 16.17
C GLY A 4 3.91 23.66 16.43
N ASP A 5 2.83 22.90 16.58
CA ASP A 5 2.89 21.47 16.90
C ASP A 5 2.48 20.58 15.72
N VAL A 6 1.76 21.12 14.72
CA VAL A 6 1.21 20.37 13.58
C VAL A 6 2.28 19.79 12.66
N PHE A 7 3.36 20.53 12.41
CA PHE A 7 4.41 20.13 11.45
C PHE A 7 5.60 19.45 12.12
N ARG A 8 5.44 19.01 13.38
CA ARG A 8 6.49 18.26 14.08
C ARG A 8 6.65 16.89 13.41
N PRO A 9 7.89 16.42 13.18
CA PRO A 9 8.11 15.08 12.65
C PRO A 9 7.48 14.04 13.59
N PRO A 10 6.67 13.11 13.08
CA PRO A 10 6.02 12.10 13.90
C PRO A 10 7.04 11.11 14.46
N ARG A 11 6.75 10.52 15.64
CA ARG A 11 7.63 9.55 16.33
C ARG A 11 8.02 8.37 15.43
N LYS A 12 7.13 7.94 14.54
CA LYS A 12 7.34 6.86 13.55
C LYS A 12 7.35 7.38 12.10
N GLY A 13 8.06 8.47 11.83
CA GLY A 13 8.08 9.11 10.50
C GLY A 13 8.52 8.22 9.34
N MET A 14 9.44 7.28 9.58
CA MET A 14 9.84 6.31 8.55
C MET A 14 8.72 5.34 8.16
N LEU A 15 7.94 4.85 9.14
CA LEU A 15 6.84 3.94 8.85
C LEU A 15 5.71 4.68 8.12
N LEU A 16 5.43 5.92 8.54
CA LEU A 16 4.40 6.74 7.92
C LEU A 16 4.74 7.08 6.45
N SER A 17 5.99 7.47 6.16
CA SER A 17 6.43 7.76 4.79
C SER A 17 6.33 6.53 3.89
N VAL A 18 6.70 5.36 4.41
CA VAL A 18 6.60 4.07 3.72
C VAL A 18 5.16 3.72 3.39
N LEU A 19 4.25 3.80 4.38
CA LEU A 19 2.82 3.51 4.18
C LEU A 19 2.17 4.49 3.20
N LEU A 20 2.55 5.77 3.24
CA LEU A 20 2.10 6.77 2.27
C LEU A 20 2.60 6.44 0.85
N GLY A 21 3.88 6.07 0.70
CA GLY A 21 4.43 5.62 -0.58
C GLY A 21 3.65 4.44 -1.16
N SER A 22 3.50 3.36 -0.38
CA SER A 22 2.73 2.19 -0.81
C SER A 22 1.26 2.53 -1.10
N GLY A 23 0.64 3.40 -0.30
CA GLY A 23 -0.73 3.88 -0.52
C GLY A 23 -0.87 4.64 -1.84
N THR A 24 0.07 5.53 -2.18
CA THR A 24 0.06 6.25 -3.47
C THR A 24 0.24 5.32 -4.67
N GLN A 25 1.03 4.26 -4.52
CA GLN A 25 1.20 3.25 -5.57
C GLN A 25 -0.10 2.49 -5.83
N VAL A 26 -0.76 2.00 -4.77
CA VAL A 26 -2.04 1.30 -4.89
C VAL A 26 -3.12 2.23 -5.44
N PHE A 27 -3.20 3.47 -4.96
CA PHE A 27 -4.16 4.45 -5.44
C PHE A 27 -3.96 4.82 -6.92
N ALA A 28 -2.72 5.04 -7.35
CA ALA A 28 -2.43 5.29 -8.76
C ALA A 28 -2.76 4.06 -9.62
N MET A 29 -2.43 2.86 -9.15
CA MET A 29 -2.72 1.62 -9.85
C MET A 29 -4.23 1.42 -10.01
N THR A 30 -5.03 1.62 -8.96
CA THR A 30 -6.48 1.48 -9.02
C THR A 30 -7.10 2.51 -9.95
N LEU A 31 -6.67 3.78 -9.91
CA LEU A 31 -7.16 4.82 -10.82
C LEU A 31 -6.86 4.50 -12.29
N VAL A 32 -5.61 4.09 -12.60
CA VAL A 32 -5.21 3.77 -13.98
C VAL A 32 -5.96 2.52 -14.47
N THR A 33 -6.08 1.49 -13.64
CA THR A 33 -6.82 0.27 -13.99
C THR A 33 -8.29 0.57 -14.23
N LEU A 34 -8.91 1.40 -13.37
CA LEU A 34 -10.30 1.82 -13.52
C LEU A 34 -10.51 2.61 -14.81
N ALA A 35 -9.61 3.53 -15.15
CA ALA A 35 -9.68 4.29 -16.39
C ALA A 35 -9.66 3.36 -17.63
N PHE A 36 -8.75 2.38 -17.68
CA PHE A 36 -8.70 1.40 -18.77
C PHE A 36 -9.93 0.49 -18.82
N ALA A 37 -10.49 0.13 -17.66
CA ALA A 37 -11.73 -0.63 -17.58
C ALA A 37 -12.93 0.17 -18.09
N CYS A 38 -13.06 1.44 -17.70
CA CYS A 38 -14.14 2.34 -18.14
C CYS A 38 -14.08 2.67 -19.63
N LEU A 39 -12.89 2.74 -20.23
CA LEU A 39 -12.70 2.94 -21.68
C LEU A 39 -12.96 1.67 -22.50
N GLY A 40 -13.23 0.53 -21.85
CA GLY A 40 -13.52 -0.74 -22.52
C GLY A 40 -12.29 -1.53 -22.98
N PHE A 41 -11.06 -1.06 -22.69
CA PHE A 41 -9.83 -1.78 -23.01
C PHE A 41 -9.64 -3.04 -22.15
N LEU A 42 -10.17 -3.02 -20.92
CA LEU A 42 -10.16 -4.15 -19.99
C LEU A 42 -11.61 -4.54 -19.67
N SER A 43 -12.14 -5.54 -20.37
CA SER A 43 -13.46 -6.08 -20.03
C SER A 43 -13.41 -6.79 -18.69
N PRO A 44 -14.29 -6.46 -17.71
CA PRO A 44 -14.41 -7.18 -16.45
C PRO A 44 -14.73 -8.67 -16.61
N ALA A 45 -15.25 -9.07 -17.78
CA ALA A 45 -15.49 -10.48 -18.12
C ALA A 45 -14.18 -11.27 -18.29
N ASN A 46 -13.08 -10.62 -18.71
CA ASN A 46 -11.77 -11.25 -18.81
C ASN A 46 -10.96 -11.02 -17.53
N ARG A 47 -11.39 -11.68 -16.45
CA ARG A 47 -10.82 -11.55 -15.10
C ARG A 47 -9.29 -11.77 -15.08
N GLY A 48 -8.79 -12.68 -15.90
CA GLY A 48 -7.35 -12.98 -16.00
C GLY A 48 -6.54 -11.82 -16.56
N ALA A 49 -6.98 -11.21 -17.67
CA ALA A 49 -6.29 -10.07 -18.27
C ALA A 49 -6.28 -8.85 -17.33
N LEU A 50 -7.39 -8.61 -16.62
CA LEU A 50 -7.50 -7.51 -15.67
C LEU A 50 -6.52 -7.66 -14.49
N MET A 51 -6.43 -8.87 -13.91
CA MET A 51 -5.48 -9.16 -12.81
C MET A 51 -4.02 -9.03 -13.25
N THR A 52 -3.68 -9.54 -14.43
CA THR A 52 -2.32 -9.41 -14.99
C THR A 52 -1.97 -7.95 -15.28
N CYS A 53 -2.92 -7.17 -15.83
CA CYS A 53 -2.71 -5.74 -16.07
C CYS A 53 -2.50 -4.98 -14.77
N ALA A 54 -3.33 -5.23 -13.75
CA ALA A 54 -3.18 -4.61 -12.44
C ALA A 54 -1.81 -4.93 -11.80
N MET A 55 -1.33 -6.18 -11.92
CA MET A 55 0.00 -6.57 -11.43
C MET A 55 1.13 -5.85 -12.18
N VAL A 56 1.06 -5.74 -13.51
CA VAL A 56 2.05 -4.99 -14.30
C VAL A 56 2.04 -3.51 -13.92
N LEU A 57 0.85 -2.90 -13.85
CA LEU A 57 0.69 -1.51 -13.44
C LEU A 57 1.25 -1.27 -12.03
N TYR A 58 0.99 -2.17 -11.09
CA TYR A 58 1.53 -2.10 -9.74
C TYR A 58 3.06 -2.01 -9.75
N VAL A 59 3.72 -2.89 -10.51
CA VAL A 59 5.18 -2.94 -10.61
C VAL A 59 5.73 -1.69 -11.30
N CYS A 60 5.10 -1.24 -12.39
CA CYS A 60 5.47 -0.02 -13.11
C CYS A 60 5.30 1.25 -12.26
N LEU A 61 4.33 1.28 -11.35
CA LEU A 61 4.04 2.39 -10.45
C LEU A 61 4.90 2.38 -9.17
N GLY A 62 5.95 1.57 -9.12
CA GLY A 62 6.94 1.62 -8.03
C GLY A 62 7.67 2.96 -7.91
N THR A 63 7.85 3.68 -9.03
CA THR A 63 8.49 5.01 -9.07
C THR A 63 7.71 6.07 -8.26
N PRO A 64 6.39 6.27 -8.44
CA PRO A 64 5.57 7.10 -7.57
C PRO A 64 5.71 6.75 -6.08
N ALA A 65 5.70 5.45 -5.74
CA ALA A 65 5.81 4.97 -4.37
C ALA A 65 7.11 5.45 -3.70
N GLY A 66 8.24 5.21 -4.36
CA GLY A 66 9.55 5.62 -3.88
C GLY A 66 9.69 7.14 -3.80
N TYR A 67 9.16 7.86 -4.79
CA TYR A 67 9.22 9.32 -4.85
C TYR A 67 8.45 9.97 -3.70
N VAL A 68 7.20 9.57 -3.47
CA VAL A 68 6.36 10.12 -2.39
C VAL A 68 6.94 9.77 -1.03
N SER A 69 7.30 8.50 -0.81
CA SER A 69 7.92 8.05 0.43
C SER A 69 9.20 8.84 0.76
N ALA A 70 10.11 8.99 -0.21
CA ALA A 70 11.36 9.73 0.01
C ALA A 70 11.12 11.23 0.27
N ARG A 71 10.17 11.87 -0.41
CA ARG A 71 9.83 13.29 -0.22
C ARG A 71 9.27 13.56 1.17
N ILE A 72 8.34 12.72 1.62
CA ILE A 72 7.72 12.83 2.94
C ILE A 72 8.74 12.50 4.05
N TYR A 73 9.56 11.47 3.86
CA TYR A 73 10.61 11.14 4.81
C TYR A 73 11.63 12.28 4.98
N LYS A 74 12.00 12.91 3.86
CA LYS A 74 12.89 14.09 3.86
C LYS A 74 12.25 15.31 4.53
N SER A 75 10.94 15.55 4.38
CA SER A 75 10.27 16.66 5.08
C SER A 75 10.25 16.47 6.60
N PHE A 76 10.33 15.23 7.08
CA PHE A 76 10.47 14.93 8.51
C PHE A 76 11.91 15.04 9.03
N GLY A 77 12.87 15.47 8.21
CA GLY A 77 14.29 15.53 8.57
C GLY A 77 14.99 14.18 8.56
N GLY A 78 14.45 13.18 7.83
CA GLY A 78 15.05 11.87 7.72
C GLY A 78 16.19 11.81 6.69
N ASP A 79 17.39 11.42 7.12
CA ASP A 79 18.58 11.32 6.25
C ASP A 79 18.81 9.90 5.68
N LYS A 80 18.26 8.87 6.34
CA LYS A 80 18.46 7.45 6.00
C LYS A 80 17.60 7.00 4.82
N TRP A 81 17.71 7.69 3.68
CA TRP A 81 16.87 7.45 2.51
C TRP A 81 16.96 6.02 1.97
N LYS A 82 18.16 5.41 1.94
CA LYS A 82 18.33 4.01 1.50
C LYS A 82 17.49 3.01 2.30
N SER A 83 17.44 3.19 3.62
CA SER A 83 16.63 2.36 4.52
C SER A 83 15.15 2.61 4.30
N ASN A 84 14.74 3.88 4.13
CA ASN A 84 13.35 4.23 3.83
C ASN A 84 12.85 3.58 2.52
N VAL A 85 13.68 3.58 1.48
CA VAL A 85 13.35 2.96 0.19
C VAL A 85 13.25 1.46 0.28
N LEU A 86 14.22 0.82 0.94
CA LEU A 86 14.19 -0.62 1.16
C LEU A 86 12.94 -1.03 1.94
N LEU A 87 12.58 -0.28 2.97
CA LEU A 87 11.35 -0.53 3.72
C LEU A 87 10.10 -0.30 2.85
N THR A 88 10.11 0.72 1.98
CA THR A 88 8.98 1.01 1.06
C THR A 88 8.74 -0.11 0.07
N SER A 89 9.81 -0.71 -0.46
CA SER A 89 9.72 -1.78 -1.44
C SER A 89 9.51 -3.16 -0.83
N MET A 90 9.86 -3.37 0.44
CA MET A 90 9.74 -4.66 1.11
C MET A 90 8.50 -4.82 2.00
N LEU A 91 8.09 -3.77 2.73
CA LEU A 91 7.09 -3.90 3.78
C LEU A 91 5.71 -4.30 3.22
N SER A 92 5.14 -3.50 2.33
CA SER A 92 3.80 -3.77 1.79
C SER A 92 3.76 -5.02 0.91
N PRO A 93 4.65 -5.19 -0.10
CA PRO A 93 4.62 -6.39 -0.92
C PRO A 93 5.00 -7.65 -0.14
N GLY A 94 5.90 -7.56 0.84
CA GLY A 94 6.32 -8.70 1.65
C GLY A 94 5.23 -9.22 2.59
N VAL A 95 4.43 -8.33 3.20
CA VAL A 95 3.26 -8.75 3.99
C VAL A 95 2.25 -9.47 3.10
N VAL A 96 1.94 -8.91 1.93
CA VAL A 96 1.01 -9.54 0.97
C VAL A 96 1.54 -10.88 0.47
N PHE A 97 2.82 -10.95 0.09
CA PHE A 97 3.45 -12.18 -0.38
C PHE A 97 3.47 -13.26 0.71
N CYS A 98 3.72 -12.89 1.97
CA CYS A 98 3.71 -13.84 3.08
C CYS A 98 2.31 -14.45 3.29
N LEU A 99 1.27 -13.61 3.34
CA LEU A 99 -0.12 -14.08 3.45
C LEU A 99 -0.52 -14.96 2.28
N PHE A 100 -0.19 -14.52 1.07
CA PHE A 100 -0.41 -15.26 -0.17
C PHE A 100 0.31 -16.61 -0.18
N PHE A 101 1.57 -16.65 0.26
CA PHE A 101 2.36 -17.87 0.32
C PHE A 101 1.78 -18.88 1.32
N VAL A 102 1.38 -18.43 2.51
CA VAL A 102 0.71 -19.30 3.50
C VAL A 102 -0.59 -19.88 2.93
N MET A 103 -1.41 -19.04 2.28
CA MET A 103 -2.64 -19.50 1.60
C MET A 103 -2.31 -20.52 0.50
N ASN A 104 -1.26 -20.29 -0.28
CA ASN A 104 -0.84 -21.20 -1.35
C ASN A 104 -0.34 -22.56 -0.81
N LEU A 105 0.33 -22.58 0.34
CA LEU A 105 0.73 -23.82 1.01
C LEU A 105 -0.48 -24.68 1.39
N VAL A 106 -1.54 -24.06 1.90
CA VAL A 106 -2.80 -24.76 2.21
C VAL A 106 -3.42 -25.34 0.95
N LEU A 107 -3.48 -24.55 -0.15
CA LEU A 107 -4.03 -25.01 -1.42
C LEU A 107 -3.24 -26.18 -2.04
N TRP A 108 -1.91 -26.19 -1.89
CA TRP A 108 -1.09 -27.34 -2.30
C TRP A 108 -1.36 -28.57 -1.44
N GLY A 109 -1.56 -28.42 -0.13
CA GLY A 109 -1.89 -29.53 0.76
C GLY A 109 -3.20 -30.23 0.37
N GLU A 110 -4.19 -29.45 -0.09
CA GLU A 110 -5.49 -29.95 -0.56
C GLU A 110 -5.48 -30.40 -2.03
N GLY A 111 -4.34 -30.34 -2.74
CA GLY A 111 -4.25 -30.69 -4.15
C GLY A 111 -5.13 -29.83 -5.07
N SER A 112 -5.46 -28.60 -4.65
CA SER A 112 -6.39 -27.74 -5.38
C SER A 112 -5.80 -27.27 -6.72
N SER A 113 -6.61 -27.28 -7.77
CA SER A 113 -6.25 -26.72 -9.08
C SER A 113 -6.07 -25.20 -9.06
N ALA A 114 -6.54 -24.53 -8.00
CA ALA A 114 -6.28 -23.11 -7.76
C ALA A 114 -4.89 -22.83 -7.17
N ALA A 115 -4.15 -23.87 -6.76
CA ALA A 115 -2.82 -23.70 -6.22
C ALA A 115 -1.84 -23.22 -7.30
N ILE A 116 -1.08 -22.19 -6.95
CA ILE A 116 -0.20 -21.50 -7.88
C ILE A 116 1.11 -22.29 -7.97
N PRO A 117 1.58 -22.66 -9.19
CA PRO A 117 2.74 -23.52 -9.36
C PRO A 117 4.03 -22.83 -8.93
N PHE A 118 5.03 -23.62 -8.52
CA PHE A 118 6.30 -23.10 -8.01
C PHE A 118 7.03 -22.17 -9.00
N SER A 119 6.92 -22.44 -10.31
CA SER A 119 7.47 -21.59 -11.37
C SER A 119 6.93 -20.17 -11.33
N THR A 120 5.63 -20.01 -11.10
CA THR A 120 5.00 -18.69 -11.01
C THR A 120 5.39 -17.95 -9.72
N LEU A 121 5.65 -18.65 -8.60
CA LEU A 121 6.21 -18.03 -7.40
C LEU A 121 7.58 -17.42 -7.67
N ILE A 122 8.46 -18.14 -8.38
CA ILE A 122 9.77 -17.63 -8.79
C ILE A 122 9.60 -16.41 -9.71
N ALA A 123 8.66 -16.47 -10.66
CA ALA A 123 8.40 -15.34 -11.56
C ALA A 123 7.93 -14.09 -10.80
N LEU A 124 7.06 -14.24 -9.80
CA LEU A 124 6.61 -13.14 -8.95
C LEU A 124 7.75 -12.54 -8.13
N LEU A 125 8.62 -13.37 -7.55
CA LEU A 125 9.80 -12.91 -6.83
C LEU A 125 10.78 -12.19 -7.77
N ALA A 126 11.02 -12.72 -8.97
CA ALA A 126 11.87 -12.09 -9.97
C ALA A 126 11.30 -10.73 -10.41
N LEU A 127 9.98 -10.62 -10.59
CA LEU A 127 9.33 -9.37 -10.94
C LEU A 127 9.42 -8.34 -9.79
N TRP A 128 9.26 -8.79 -8.54
CA TRP A 128 9.37 -7.95 -7.35
C TRP A 128 10.80 -7.43 -7.16
N PHE A 129 11.79 -8.32 -7.07
CA PHE A 129 13.19 -7.94 -6.81
C PHE A 129 13.89 -7.35 -8.04
N GLY A 130 13.57 -7.85 -9.24
CA GLY A 130 14.23 -7.45 -10.49
C GLY A 130 13.67 -6.18 -11.12
N VAL A 131 12.39 -5.86 -10.89
CA VAL A 131 11.75 -4.68 -11.51
C VAL A 131 11.22 -3.71 -10.45
N SER A 132 10.35 -4.17 -9.56
CA SER A 132 9.67 -3.28 -8.62
C SER A 132 10.66 -2.61 -7.65
N VAL A 133 11.62 -3.35 -7.08
CA VAL A 133 12.61 -2.79 -6.16
C VAL A 133 13.48 -1.73 -6.86
N PRO A 134 14.12 -1.97 -8.02
CA PRO A 134 14.85 -0.94 -8.75
C PRO A 134 14.01 0.29 -9.10
N LEU A 135 12.77 0.12 -9.56
CA LEU A 135 11.89 1.26 -9.89
C LEU A 135 11.59 2.13 -8.66
N THR A 136 11.33 1.52 -7.51
CA THR A 136 11.13 2.27 -6.25
C THR A 136 12.40 3.03 -5.84
N PHE A 137 13.58 2.43 -6.04
CA PHE A 137 14.86 3.11 -5.82
C PHE A 137 15.06 4.32 -6.72
N VAL A 138 14.75 4.18 -8.02
CA VAL A 138 14.82 5.28 -8.98
C VAL A 138 13.89 6.42 -8.57
N GLY A 139 12.63 6.11 -8.25
CA GLY A 139 11.65 7.11 -7.81
C GLY A 139 12.10 7.85 -6.56
N ALA A 140 12.62 7.11 -5.58
CA ALA A 140 13.12 7.68 -4.35
C ALA A 140 14.40 8.50 -4.51
N TYR A 141 15.31 8.09 -5.39
CA TYR A 141 16.51 8.86 -5.71
C TYR A 141 16.13 10.26 -6.25
N PHE A 142 15.19 10.31 -7.19
CA PHE A 142 14.66 11.59 -7.69
C PHE A 142 13.87 12.37 -6.62
N GLY A 143 13.12 11.67 -5.77
CA GLY A 143 12.37 12.27 -4.66
C GLY A 143 13.30 12.93 -3.64
N PHE A 144 14.36 12.23 -3.24
CA PHE A 144 15.30 12.71 -2.22
C PHE A 144 16.22 13.81 -2.73
N ARG A 145 16.48 13.90 -4.05
CA ARG A 145 17.27 15.00 -4.63
C ARG A 145 16.53 16.35 -4.64
N LYS A 146 15.20 16.34 -4.61
CA LYS A 146 14.41 17.58 -4.55
C LYS A 146 14.52 18.24 -3.17
N ARG A 147 14.25 19.55 -3.13
CA ARG A 147 14.23 20.31 -1.88
C ARG A 147 13.17 19.72 -0.93
N PRO A 148 13.44 19.67 0.40
CA PRO A 148 12.44 19.31 1.39
C PRO A 148 11.17 20.14 1.20
N ILE A 149 10.02 19.57 1.58
CA ILE A 149 8.78 20.34 1.64
C ILE A 149 8.91 21.29 2.82
N GLU A 150 8.92 22.59 2.56
CA GLU A 150 8.99 23.61 3.60
C GLU A 150 7.61 23.78 4.25
N HIS A 151 7.59 23.80 5.58
CA HIS A 151 6.38 24.03 6.34
C HIS A 151 6.21 25.53 6.59
N PRO A 152 4.98 26.07 6.50
CA PRO A 152 4.72 27.51 6.59
C PRO A 152 5.02 28.11 7.98
N VAL A 153 5.30 27.27 8.98
CA VAL A 153 5.52 27.68 10.36
C VAL A 153 6.69 26.90 10.97
N ARG A 154 7.46 27.57 11.83
CA ARG A 154 8.47 26.90 12.65
C ARG A 154 7.80 26.13 13.78
N THR A 155 8.29 24.92 14.03
CA THR A 155 7.78 24.06 15.08
C THR A 155 8.35 24.44 16.44
N ASN A 156 7.57 24.28 17.51
CA ASN A 156 8.07 24.45 18.87
C ASN A 156 9.01 23.29 19.23
N GLN A 157 10.09 23.57 19.96
CA GLN A 157 11.05 22.54 20.39
C GLN A 157 10.49 21.64 21.50
N ILE A 158 9.75 22.21 22.45
CA ILE A 158 9.17 21.46 23.57
C ILE A 158 7.75 21.01 23.20
N PRO A 159 7.46 19.69 23.21
CA PRO A 159 6.11 19.20 22.96
C PRO A 159 5.20 19.66 24.10
N ARG A 160 4.03 20.19 23.77
CA ARG A 160 3.00 20.43 24.77
C ARG A 160 2.52 19.10 25.34
N GLN A 161 2.14 19.10 26.62
CA GLN A 161 1.45 17.96 27.21
C GLN A 161 0.13 17.76 26.48
N ILE A 162 -0.09 16.54 25.97
CA ILE A 162 -1.34 16.16 25.31
C ILE A 162 -2.34 15.85 26.43
N PRO A 163 -3.53 16.48 26.45
CA PRO A 163 -4.56 16.16 27.44
C PRO A 163 -5.00 14.69 27.30
N GLU A 164 -5.60 14.13 28.35
CA GLU A 164 -6.13 12.78 28.29
C GLU A 164 -7.14 12.65 27.14
N GLN A 165 -6.87 11.72 26.22
CA GLN A 165 -7.72 11.49 25.06
C GLN A 165 -8.93 10.64 25.46
N SER A 166 -10.13 11.05 25.03
CA SER A 166 -11.32 10.22 25.16
C SER A 166 -11.15 8.88 24.44
N VAL A 167 -11.90 7.86 24.86
CA VAL A 167 -11.77 6.48 24.34
C VAL A 167 -11.83 6.45 22.81
N TYR A 168 -12.70 7.24 22.18
CA TYR A 168 -12.85 7.26 20.72
C TYR A 168 -11.70 7.94 19.97
N THR A 169 -10.94 8.81 20.64
CA THR A 169 -9.79 9.53 20.05
C THR A 169 -8.49 8.74 20.21
N GLN A 170 -8.51 7.64 20.97
CA GLN A 170 -7.37 6.75 21.14
C GLN A 170 -7.05 6.00 19.83
N PRO A 171 -5.79 5.62 19.57
CA PRO A 171 -5.39 5.01 18.31
C PRO A 171 -6.12 3.70 17.98
N ILE A 172 -6.29 2.81 18.96
CA ILE A 172 -6.86 1.48 18.72
C ILE A 172 -8.37 1.57 18.39
N PRO A 173 -9.21 2.24 19.21
CA PRO A 173 -10.62 2.44 18.87
C PRO A 173 -10.80 3.21 17.55
N GLY A 174 -9.95 4.20 17.30
CA GLY A 174 -9.96 4.95 16.03
C GLY A 174 -9.71 4.07 14.81
N ILE A 175 -8.74 3.15 14.87
CA ILE A 175 -8.47 2.19 13.79
C ILE A 175 -9.68 1.27 13.56
N VAL A 176 -10.29 0.75 14.64
CA VAL A 176 -11.46 -0.15 14.53
C VAL A 176 -12.65 0.59 13.92
N MET A 177 -13.01 1.76 14.45
CA MET A 177 -14.14 2.55 13.95
C MET A 177 -13.95 2.99 12.50
N GLY A 178 -12.74 3.42 12.12
CA GLY A 178 -12.42 3.75 10.73
C GLY A 178 -12.51 2.54 9.78
N GLY A 179 -12.26 1.33 10.29
CA GLY A 179 -12.35 0.08 9.54
C GLY A 179 -13.77 -0.45 9.33
N VAL A 180 -14.75 -0.02 10.14
CA VAL A 180 -16.15 -0.52 10.04
C VAL A 180 -16.79 -0.21 8.70
N LEU A 181 -16.58 1.00 8.16
CA LEU A 181 -17.15 1.40 6.86
C LEU A 181 -16.62 0.57 5.68
N PRO A 182 -15.29 0.47 5.45
CA PRO A 182 -14.77 -0.38 4.38
C PRO A 182 -15.09 -1.86 4.61
N PHE A 183 -15.13 -2.32 5.87
CA PHE A 183 -15.58 -3.68 6.20
C PHE A 183 -17.02 -3.93 5.74
N GLY A 184 -17.96 -3.04 6.07
CA GLY A 184 -19.35 -3.16 5.66
C GLY A 184 -19.52 -3.18 4.14
N CYS A 185 -18.79 -2.31 3.42
CA CYS A 185 -18.81 -2.27 1.96
C CYS A 185 -18.36 -3.60 1.33
N ILE A 186 -17.25 -4.16 1.81
CA ILE A 186 -16.70 -5.44 1.34
C ILE A 186 -17.60 -6.62 1.75
N PHE A 187 -18.13 -6.60 2.98
CA PHE A 187 -18.99 -7.64 3.51
C PHE A 187 -20.26 -7.81 2.68
N ILE A 188 -20.93 -6.71 2.32
CA ILE A 188 -22.13 -6.74 1.47
C ILE A 188 -21.79 -7.35 0.10
N GLN A 189 -20.67 -6.97 -0.51
CA GLN A 189 -20.24 -7.52 -1.80
C GLN A 189 -19.91 -9.02 -1.70
N LEU A 190 -19.19 -9.44 -0.67
CA LEU A 190 -18.90 -10.84 -0.41
C LEU A 190 -20.18 -11.66 -0.22
N PHE A 191 -21.17 -11.12 0.50
CA PHE A 191 -22.47 -11.77 0.67
C PHE A 191 -23.17 -12.00 -0.68
N PHE A 192 -23.19 -11.01 -1.58
CA PHE A 192 -23.75 -11.20 -2.93
C PHE A 192 -22.96 -12.21 -3.76
N ILE A 193 -21.63 -12.21 -3.68
CA ILE A 193 -20.77 -13.16 -4.40
C ILE A 193 -21.04 -14.59 -3.90
N LEU A 194 -21.05 -14.81 -2.59
CA LEU A 194 -21.28 -16.13 -2.00
C LEU A 194 -22.67 -16.66 -2.33
N ASN A 195 -23.71 -15.81 -2.21
CA ASN A 195 -25.06 -16.18 -2.64
C ASN A 195 -25.12 -16.52 -4.13
N SER A 196 -24.45 -15.77 -5.01
CA SER A 196 -24.43 -16.07 -6.43
C SER A 196 -23.75 -17.41 -6.74
N ILE A 197 -22.67 -17.75 -6.04
CA ILE A 197 -21.95 -19.02 -6.22
C ILE A 197 -22.82 -20.18 -5.73
N TRP A 198 -23.38 -20.09 -4.54
CA TRP A 198 -24.14 -21.20 -3.93
C TRP A 198 -25.60 -21.29 -4.38
N SER A 199 -26.22 -20.21 -4.87
CA SER A 199 -27.55 -20.27 -5.48
C SER A 199 -27.55 -21.03 -6.81
N SER A 200 -26.39 -21.21 -7.46
CA SER A 200 -26.28 -22.00 -8.70
C SER A 200 -26.30 -23.52 -8.47
N GLN A 201 -26.29 -23.96 -7.21
CA GLN A 201 -26.29 -25.37 -6.79
C GLN A 201 -27.64 -25.83 -6.18
N MET A 202 -28.65 -24.96 -6.10
CA MET A 202 -30.05 -25.33 -5.80
C MET A 202 -30.88 -25.23 -7.07
#